data_AF-A0A954A6V9-F1
#
_entry.id   AF-A0A954A6V9-F1
#
_cell.length_a   1.000
_cell.length_b   1.000
_cell.length_c   1.000
_cell.angle_alpha   90.00
_cell.angle_beta   90.00
_cell.angle_gamma   90.00
#
_symmetry.space_group_name_H-M   'P 1'
#
loop_
_entity.id
_entity.type
_entity.pdbx_description
1 polymer ?
#
loop_
_entity_poly.entity_id
_entity_poly.type
_entity_poly.pdbx_seq_one_letter_code
_entity_poly.pdbx_strand_id
1 'polypeptide(L)'
;GPPFLWPLMVPLEMLGHLIKPSALAIRLLANMVAGHLLLGVILSFAGAGAVIALISGTAGVLLTFLEILVAFIQAFIFTFLTTVFLSMAIHPDH
;
A
#
# COMPACT_ATOMS: atom_id res chain seq x y z
N GLY A 1 2.99 -33.10 -7.88
CA GLY A 1 2.76 -32.68 -6.47
C GLY A 1 1.40 -33.18 -6.04
N PRO A 2 1.20 -33.56 -4.77
CA PRO A 2 0.09 -34.42 -4.36
C PRO A 2 -1.29 -33.77 -4.63
N PRO A 3 -2.28 -34.51 -5.17
CA PRO A 3 -3.62 -34.00 -5.50
C PRO A 3 -4.42 -33.45 -4.31
N PHE A 4 -3.99 -33.71 -3.08
CA PHE A 4 -4.68 -33.28 -1.85
C PHE A 4 -4.46 -31.80 -1.51
N LEU A 5 -3.41 -31.16 -2.04
CA LEU A 5 -3.16 -29.72 -1.82
C LEU A 5 -4.02 -28.83 -2.74
N TRP A 6 -4.58 -29.41 -3.81
CA TRP A 6 -5.31 -28.66 -4.84
C TRP A 6 -6.59 -27.99 -4.33
N PRO A 7 -7.45 -28.66 -3.54
CA PRO A 7 -8.66 -28.04 -2.99
C PRO A 7 -8.37 -26.95 -1.95
N LEU A 8 -7.19 -26.96 -1.34
CA LEU A 8 -6.74 -25.93 -0.40
C LEU A 8 -6.12 -24.72 -1.13
N MET A 9 -5.40 -24.98 -2.24
CA MET A 9 -4.79 -23.93 -3.07
C MET A 9 -5.83 -23.07 -3.77
N VAL A 10 -6.91 -23.63 -4.32
CA VAL A 10 -7.93 -22.86 -5.07
C VAL A 10 -8.57 -21.73 -4.24
N PRO A 11 -9.10 -21.96 -3.02
CA PRO A 11 -9.61 -20.89 -2.18
C PRO A 11 -8.50 -19.95 -1.69
N LEU A 12 -7.28 -20.45 -1.47
CA LEU A 12 -6.13 -19.61 -1.10
C LEU A 12 -5.68 -18.70 -2.25
N GLU A 13 -5.78 -19.14 -3.49
CA GLU A 13 -5.44 -18.39 -4.70
C GLU A 13 -6.50 -17.31 -4.96
N MET A 14 -7.79 -17.66 -4.86
CA MET A 14 -8.91 -16.72 -4.89
C MET A 14 -8.81 -15.66 -3.77
N LEU A 15 -8.52 -16.10 -2.55
CA LEU A 15 -8.32 -15.20 -1.42
C LEU A 15 -7.04 -14.37 -1.62
N GLY A 16 -5.98 -14.95 -2.16
CA GLY A 16 -4.71 -14.29 -2.49
C GLY A 16 -4.86 -13.18 -3.53
N HIS A 17 -5.77 -13.35 -4.50
CA HIS A 17 -6.13 -12.32 -5.48
C HIS A 17 -6.80 -11.10 -4.85
N LEU A 18 -7.59 -11.28 -3.78
CA LEU A 18 -8.20 -10.21 -3.00
C LEU A 18 -7.27 -9.64 -1.92
N ILE A 19 -6.41 -10.46 -1.33
CA ILE A 19 -5.46 -10.06 -0.28
C ILE A 19 -4.40 -9.11 -0.84
N LYS A 20 -3.89 -9.33 -2.07
CA LYS A 20 -2.88 -8.45 -2.69
C LYS A 20 -3.32 -6.97 -2.78
N PRO A 21 -4.51 -6.64 -3.32
CA PRO A 21 -5.01 -5.27 -3.34
C PRO A 21 -5.45 -4.75 -1.96
N SER A 22 -5.98 -5.62 -1.09
CA SER A 22 -6.36 -5.22 0.27
C SER A 22 -5.14 -4.84 1.13
N ALA A 23 -4.07 -5.63 1.07
CA ALA A 23 -2.80 -5.35 1.75
C ALA A 23 -2.18 -4.03 1.29
N LEU A 24 -2.45 -3.65 0.04
CA LEU A 24 -1.99 -2.41 -0.50
C LEU A 24 -2.78 -1.19 0.02
N ALA A 25 -4.11 -1.27 0.06
CA ALA A 25 -4.93 -0.22 0.64
C ALA A 25 -4.51 0.07 2.10
N ILE A 26 -4.24 -0.98 2.86
CA ILE A 26 -3.71 -0.89 4.23
C ILE A 26 -2.33 -0.21 4.26
N ARG A 27 -1.45 -0.48 3.29
CA ARG A 27 -0.12 0.14 3.20
C ARG A 27 -0.18 1.63 2.89
N LEU A 28 -1.08 2.04 1.98
CA LEU A 28 -1.31 3.46 1.70
C LEU A 28 -1.90 4.17 2.93
N LEU A 29 -2.88 3.55 3.58
CA LEU A 29 -3.50 4.08 4.80
C LEU A 29 -2.45 4.24 5.91
N ALA A 30 -1.60 3.23 6.13
CA ALA A 30 -0.54 3.29 7.13
C ALA A 30 0.44 4.44 6.88
N ASN A 31 0.84 4.64 5.62
CA ASN A 31 1.68 5.77 5.22
C ASN A 31 1.00 7.12 5.50
N MET A 32 -0.24 7.33 5.01
CA MET A 32 -0.98 8.58 5.25
C MET A 32 -1.22 8.86 6.74
N VAL A 33 -1.51 7.82 7.54
CA VAL A 33 -1.66 7.94 9.01
C VAL A 33 -0.33 8.24 9.69
N ALA A 34 0.78 7.65 9.24
CA ALA A 34 2.12 7.91 9.78
C ALA A 34 2.55 9.36 9.53
N GLY A 35 2.31 9.90 8.32
CA GLY A 35 2.56 11.32 8.02
C GLY A 35 1.71 12.27 8.89
N HIS A 36 0.44 11.94 9.09
CA HIS A 36 -0.44 12.73 9.97
C HIS A 36 -0.01 12.67 11.45
N LEU A 37 0.40 11.49 11.92
CA LEU A 37 0.93 11.28 13.27
C LEU A 37 2.26 12.03 13.46
N LEU A 38 3.14 12.00 12.46
CA LEU A 38 4.41 12.74 12.45
C LEU A 38 4.18 14.26 12.58
N LEU A 39 3.22 14.82 11.85
CA LEU A 39 2.83 16.23 12.00
C LEU A 39 2.32 16.54 13.42
N GLY A 40 1.50 15.65 14.00
CA GLY A 40 1.07 15.76 15.39
C GLY A 40 2.24 15.76 16.38
N VAL A 41 3.25 14.92 16.14
CA VAL A 41 4.48 14.88 16.93
C VAL A 41 5.29 16.18 16.76
N ILE A 42 5.46 16.70 15.54
CA ILE A 42 6.18 17.97 15.30
C ILE A 42 5.49 19.13 16.03
N LEU A 43 4.16 19.20 16.00
CA LEU A 43 3.40 20.21 16.75
C LEU A 43 3.61 20.07 18.27
N SER A 44 3.73 18.83 18.78
CA SER A 44 4.06 18.60 20.19
C SER A 44 5.49 19.02 20.55
N PHE A 45 6.45 18.87 19.63
CA PHE A 45 7.84 19.32 19.80
C PHE A 45 8.06 20.81 19.47
N ALA A 46 7.07 21.52 18.92
CA ALA A 46 7.15 22.96 18.72
C ALA A 46 7.37 23.73 20.04
N GLY A 47 6.98 23.15 21.18
CA GLY A 47 7.32 23.65 22.51
C GLY A 47 8.75 23.31 22.99
N ALA A 48 9.44 22.37 22.36
CA ALA A 48 10.77 21.87 22.77
C ALA A 48 11.95 22.53 22.04
N GLY A 49 11.73 23.20 20.90
CA GLY A 49 12.74 24.02 20.22
C GLY A 49 12.60 24.09 18.70
N ALA A 50 12.78 25.30 18.14
CA ALA A 50 12.54 25.60 16.72
C ALA A 50 13.42 24.81 15.74
N VAL A 51 14.67 24.49 16.11
CA VAL A 51 15.61 23.77 15.23
C VAL A 51 15.19 22.32 15.02
N ILE A 52 14.72 21.64 16.07
CA ILE A 52 14.27 20.25 16.01
C ILE A 52 12.98 20.16 15.18
N ALA A 53 12.07 21.11 15.37
CA ALA A 53 10.84 21.21 14.58
C ALA A 53 11.11 21.41 13.08
N LEU A 54 12.10 22.24 12.73
CA LEU A 54 12.47 22.49 11.33
C LEU A 54 13.06 21.24 10.63
N ILE A 55 13.95 20.52 11.31
CA ILE A 55 14.56 19.29 10.77
C ILE A 55 13.50 18.20 10.61
N SER A 56 12.64 18.01 11.60
CA SER A 56 11.57 17.01 11.53
C SER A 56 10.50 17.38 10.48
N GLY A 57 10.17 18.66 10.34
CA GLY A 57 9.25 19.16 9.31
C GLY A 57 9.76 18.94 7.88
N THR A 58 11.02 19.27 7.62
CA THR A 58 11.63 19.05 6.30
C THR A 58 11.74 17.56 5.95
N ALA A 59 12.12 16.71 6.91
CA ALA A 59 12.08 15.25 6.74
C ALA A 59 10.66 14.73 6.47
N GLY A 60 9.65 15.23 7.17
CA GLY A 60 8.25 14.87 6.96
C GLY A 60 7.76 15.19 5.55
N VAL A 61 8.08 16.38 5.02
CA VAL A 61 7.70 16.78 3.65
C VAL A 61 8.32 15.86 2.60
N LEU A 62 9.60 15.49 2.75
CA LEU A 62 10.28 14.55 1.84
C LEU A 62 9.65 13.16 1.88
N LEU A 63 9.28 12.68 3.07
CA LEU A 63 8.61 11.38 3.22
C LEU A 63 7.22 11.40 2.57
N THR A 64 6.42 12.46 2.73
CA THR A 64 5.12 12.59 2.07
C THR A 64 5.25 12.56 0.54
N PHE A 65 6.32 13.15 -0.01
CA PHE A 65 6.59 13.06 -1.45
C PHE A 65 6.84 11.62 -1.91
N LEU A 66 7.61 10.86 -1.12
CA LEU A 66 7.86 9.44 -1.34
C LEU A 66 6.56 8.62 -1.22
N GLU A 67 5.70 8.93 -0.25
CA GLU A 67 4.41 8.27 -0.06
C GLU A 67 3.49 8.42 -1.27
N ILE A 68 3.41 9.62 -1.85
CA ILE A 68 2.63 9.91 -3.06
C ILE A 68 3.18 9.11 -4.26
N LEU A 69 4.50 9.00 -4.40
CA LEU A 69 5.13 8.19 -5.45
C LEU A 69 4.79 6.70 -5.30
N VAL A 70 4.89 6.16 -4.08
CA VAL A 70 4.52 4.77 -3.77
C VAL A 70 3.03 4.53 -4.01
N ALA A 71 2.17 5.50 -3.68
CA ALA A 71 0.73 5.44 -3.94
C ALA A 71 0.43 5.24 -5.43
N PHE A 72 1.13 5.99 -6.30
CA PHE A 72 0.96 5.91 -7.74
C PHE A 72 1.38 4.55 -8.30
N ILE A 73 2.57 4.06 -7.92
CA ILE A 73 3.07 2.73 -8.33
C ILE A 73 2.07 1.65 -7.95
N GLN A 74 1.39 1.83 -6.84
CA GLN A 74 0.51 0.82 -6.31
C GLN A 74 -0.89 0.82 -6.94
N ALA A 75 -1.46 2.00 -7.21
CA ALA A 75 -2.64 2.10 -8.06
C ALA A 75 -2.39 1.49 -9.46
N PHE A 76 -1.18 1.66 -9.98
CA PHE A 76 -0.75 1.02 -11.22
C PHE A 76 -0.72 -0.52 -11.11
N ILE A 77 -0.09 -1.09 -10.09
CA ILE A 77 -0.05 -2.56 -9.88
C ILE A 77 -1.46 -3.13 -9.74
N PHE A 78 -2.36 -2.44 -9.03
CA PHE A 78 -3.75 -2.86 -8.90
C PHE A 78 -4.47 -2.90 -10.25
N THR A 79 -4.35 -1.84 -11.04
CA THR A 79 -4.97 -1.75 -12.37
C THR A 79 -4.38 -2.81 -13.30
N PHE A 80 -3.06 -3.00 -13.27
CA PHE A 80 -2.38 -4.02 -14.07
C PHE A 80 -2.86 -5.43 -13.72
N LEU A 81 -2.92 -5.78 -12.43
CA LEU A 81 -3.45 -7.07 -11.99
C LEU A 81 -4.92 -7.25 -12.40
N THR A 82 -5.73 -6.20 -12.24
CA THR A 82 -7.14 -6.22 -12.65
C THR A 82 -7.28 -6.48 -14.15
N THR A 83 -6.49 -5.82 -15.00
CA THR A 83 -6.47 -6.06 -16.45
C THR A 83 -6.03 -7.47 -16.80
N VAL A 84 -5.00 -8.01 -16.12
CA VAL A 84 -4.55 -9.40 -16.34
C VAL A 84 -5.65 -10.39 -15.93
N PHE A 85 -6.35 -10.16 -14.81
CA PHE A 85 -7.49 -10.99 -14.42
C PHE A 85 -8.67 -10.86 -15.38
N LEU A 86 -8.98 -9.64 -15.84
CA LEU A 86 -10.01 -9.43 -16.84
C LEU A 86 -9.68 -10.16 -18.15
N SER A 87 -8.41 -10.11 -18.57
CA SER A 87 -7.93 -10.80 -19.77
C SER A 87 -8.07 -12.32 -19.66
N MET A 88 -7.71 -12.89 -18.51
CA MET A 88 -7.91 -14.33 -18.23
C MET A 88 -9.39 -14.71 -18.11
N ALA A 89 -10.27 -13.80 -17.66
CA ALA A 89 -11.70 -14.06 -17.56
C ALA A 89 -12.44 -13.89 -18.92
N ILE A 90 -11.93 -13.04 -19.81
CA ILE A 90 -12.52 -12.73 -21.13
C ILE A 90 -12.14 -13.78 -22.19
N HIS A 91 -10.99 -14.44 -22.07
CA HIS A 91 -10.70 -15.65 -22.83
C HIS A 91 -11.06 -16.88 -21.99
N PRO A 92 -12.32 -17.37 -22.01
CA PRO A 92 -12.52 -18.77 -21.72
C PRO A 92 -11.72 -19.55 -22.77
N ASP A 93 -10.77 -20.38 -22.34
CA ASP A 93 -10.14 -21.38 -23.20
C ASP A 93 -11.24 -22.22 -23.87
N HIS A 94 -11.64 -21.80 -25.07
CA HIS A 94 -12.44 -22.52 -26.04
C HIS A 94 -12.07 -22.06 -27.45
#